data_AF-A0A3S3RIH0-F1
#
_entry.id   AF-A0A3S3RIH0-F1
#
_cell.length_a   1.000
_cell.length_b   1.000
_cell.length_c   1.000
_cell.angle_alpha   90.00
_cell.angle_beta   90.00
_cell.angle_gamma   90.00
#
_symmetry.space_group_name_H-M   'P 1'
#
loop_
_entity.id
_entity.type
_entity.pdbx_description
1 polymer ?
#
loop_
_entity_poly.entity_id
_entity_poly.type
_entity_poly.pdbx_seq_one_letter_code
_entity_poly.pdbx_strand_id
1 'polypeptide(L)'
;MKRLSLLAAVSITLFSTLPAHAEIFSNAAKLGANAGAMQYCKKIDTSNQGKYNLLGIKTLKEYEQLDSGDRAKALVYRKKAEQKGIYLSEPLNKERCRKIRRTLHL
;
A
#
# COMPACT_ATOMS: atom_id res chain seq x y z
N MET A 1 0.68 12.59 -68.27
CA MET A 1 1.35 11.40 -67.70
C MET A 1 0.67 11.04 -66.39
N LYS A 2 -0.07 9.92 -66.35
CA LYS A 2 -0.74 9.40 -65.15
C LYS A 2 0.11 8.27 -64.57
N ARG A 3 0.65 8.43 -63.36
CA ARG A 3 1.13 7.30 -62.56
C ARG A 3 0.44 7.37 -61.20
N LEU A 4 -0.63 6.58 -61.13
CA LEU A 4 -1.38 6.24 -59.93
C LEU A 4 -0.42 5.50 -59.00
N SER A 5 -0.02 6.12 -57.88
CA SER A 5 0.82 5.44 -56.87
C SER A 5 -0.09 4.81 -55.83
N LEU A 6 0.04 3.49 -55.70
CA LEU A 6 -0.76 2.63 -54.84
C LEU A 6 -0.55 2.95 -53.35
N LEU A 7 -1.68 2.86 -52.65
CA LEU A 7 -1.83 2.76 -51.20
C LEU A 7 -0.90 1.71 -50.57
N ALA A 8 -0.19 2.10 -49.52
CA ALA A 8 0.28 1.20 -48.48
C ALA A 8 0.10 1.90 -47.12
N ALA A 9 -1.11 1.82 -46.57
CA ALA A 9 -1.39 2.26 -45.21
C ALA A 9 -0.84 1.20 -44.24
N VAL A 10 0.36 1.44 -43.72
CA VAL A 10 0.95 0.63 -42.64
C VAL A 10 0.26 1.02 -41.34
N SER A 11 -0.80 0.30 -40.98
CA SER A 11 -1.43 0.41 -39.66
C SER A 11 -0.51 -0.24 -38.64
N ILE A 12 0.33 0.56 -37.98
CA ILE A 12 1.07 0.15 -36.78
C ILE A 12 0.05 0.07 -35.64
N THR A 13 -0.48 -1.12 -35.37
CA THR A 13 -1.18 -1.41 -34.12
C THR A 13 -0.14 -1.43 -33.01
N LEU A 14 0.05 -0.28 -32.34
CA LEU A 14 0.68 -0.23 -31.03
C LEU A 14 -0.22 -1.01 -30.07
N PHE A 15 0.12 -2.28 -29.83
CA PHE A 15 -0.29 -2.97 -28.61
C PHE A 15 0.39 -2.25 -27.45
N SER A 16 -0.29 -1.25 -26.89
CA SER A 16 0.04 -0.66 -25.61
C SER A 16 -0.11 -1.75 -24.54
N THR A 17 0.99 -2.43 -24.26
CA THR A 17 1.13 -3.20 -23.02
C THR A 17 1.03 -2.20 -21.87
N LEU A 18 -0.16 -2.10 -21.31
CA LEU A 18 -0.37 -1.36 -20.07
C LEU A 18 0.61 -1.92 -19.03
N PRO A 19 1.39 -1.06 -18.34
CA PRO A 19 2.29 -1.55 -17.31
C PRO A 19 1.44 -2.22 -16.24
N ALA A 20 1.82 -3.44 -15.85
CA ALA A 20 1.40 -4.02 -14.58
C ALA A 20 1.55 -2.93 -13.52
N HIS A 21 0.50 -2.67 -12.74
CA HIS A 21 0.51 -1.65 -11.69
C HIS A 21 1.72 -1.92 -10.78
N ALA A 22 2.79 -1.16 -10.97
CA ALA A 22 3.97 -1.29 -10.12
C ALA A 22 3.51 -1.05 -8.69
N GLU A 23 3.81 -1.97 -7.77
CA GLU A 23 3.54 -1.73 -6.36
C GLU A 23 4.35 -0.50 -5.92
N ILE A 24 3.66 0.64 -5.78
CA ILE A 24 4.28 1.95 -5.48
C ILE A 24 5.07 1.91 -4.16
N PHE A 25 4.72 1.00 -3.27
CA PHE A 25 5.33 0.85 -1.95
C PHE A 25 5.90 -0.56 -1.78
N SER A 26 7.12 -0.64 -1.23
CA SER A 26 7.73 -1.92 -0.88
C SER A 26 6.94 -2.66 0.21
N ASN A 27 7.14 -3.98 0.29
CA ASN A 27 6.53 -4.81 1.33
C ASN A 27 6.89 -4.33 2.74
N ALA A 28 8.14 -3.91 2.97
CA ALA A 28 8.57 -3.31 4.23
C ALA A 28 7.80 -2.02 4.55
N ALA A 29 7.60 -1.14 3.55
CA ALA A 29 6.83 0.09 3.74
C ALA A 29 5.37 -0.21 4.10
N LYS A 30 4.74 -1.16 3.41
CA LYS A 30 3.37 -1.62 3.71
C LYS A 30 3.27 -2.21 5.12
N LEU A 31 4.20 -3.07 5.50
CA LEU A 31 4.23 -3.69 6.83
C LEU A 31 4.36 -2.64 7.93
N GLY A 32 5.28 -1.69 7.78
CA GLY A 32 5.42 -0.55 8.68
C GLY A 32 4.13 0.28 8.78
N ALA A 33 3.55 0.65 7.63
CA ALA A 33 2.30 1.42 7.58
C ALA A 33 1.14 0.66 8.27
N ASN A 34 1.03 -0.65 8.06
CA ASN A 34 0.04 -1.51 8.71
C ASN A 34 0.19 -1.50 10.23
N ALA A 35 1.41 -1.73 10.74
CA ALA A 35 1.68 -1.72 12.18
C ALA A 35 1.31 -0.38 12.82
N GLY A 36 1.70 0.73 12.20
CA GLY A 36 1.37 2.06 12.71
C GLY A 36 -0.12 2.38 12.60
N ALA A 37 -0.77 1.97 11.52
CA ALA A 37 -2.20 2.15 11.33
C ALA A 37 -2.99 1.41 12.40
N MET A 38 -2.59 0.20 12.84
CA MET A 38 -3.30 -0.51 13.91
C MET A 38 -3.31 0.29 15.22
N GLN A 39 -2.19 0.94 15.56
CA GLN A 39 -2.10 1.78 16.76
C GLN A 39 -2.93 3.06 16.66
N TYR A 40 -2.93 3.71 15.50
CA TYR A 40 -3.77 4.89 15.27
C TYR A 40 -5.26 4.53 15.26
N CYS A 41 -5.63 3.50 14.50
CA CYS A 41 -7.01 3.06 14.30
C CYS A 41 -7.67 2.57 15.60
N LYS A 42 -6.92 1.93 16.51
CA LYS A 42 -7.41 1.55 17.84
C LYS A 42 -7.97 2.74 18.62
N LYS A 43 -7.40 3.94 18.45
CA LYS A 43 -7.81 5.16 19.15
C LYS A 43 -9.09 5.78 18.58
N ILE A 44 -9.34 5.60 17.28
CA ILE A 44 -10.45 6.26 16.58
C ILE A 44 -11.62 5.32 16.21
N ASP A 45 -11.40 4.01 16.12
CA ASP A 45 -12.44 2.98 15.92
C ASP A 45 -12.55 2.08 17.15
N THR A 46 -13.31 2.55 18.14
CA THR A 46 -13.51 1.86 19.42
C THR A 46 -14.34 0.58 19.29
N SER A 47 -15.01 0.35 18.16
CA SER A 47 -15.88 -0.82 17.95
C SER A 47 -15.13 -2.15 17.88
N ASN A 48 -13.80 -2.14 17.69
CA ASN A 48 -13.03 -3.36 17.46
C ASN A 48 -11.59 -3.27 17.98
N GLN A 49 -11.38 -2.59 19.11
CA GLN A 49 -10.04 -2.35 19.67
C GLN A 49 -9.22 -3.64 19.85
N GLY A 50 -9.85 -4.74 20.30
CA GLY A 50 -9.17 -6.03 20.47
C GLY A 50 -8.58 -6.57 19.16
N LYS A 51 -9.33 -6.49 18.05
CA LYS A 51 -8.84 -6.92 16.74
C LYS A 51 -7.69 -6.04 16.24
N TYR A 52 -7.78 -4.71 16.44
CA TYR A 52 -6.66 -3.80 16.14
C TYR A 52 -5.41 -4.13 16.96
N ASN A 53 -5.59 -4.48 18.24
CA ASN A 53 -4.47 -4.86 19.11
C ASN A 53 -3.77 -6.14 18.61
N LEU A 54 -4.54 -7.18 18.27
CA LEU A 54 -3.99 -8.43 17.75
C LEU A 54 -3.25 -8.23 16.42
N LEU A 55 -3.84 -7.46 15.50
CA LEU A 55 -3.20 -7.13 14.23
C LEU A 55 -1.93 -6.29 14.43
N GLY A 56 -1.95 -5.36 15.39
CA GLY A 56 -0.78 -4.60 15.79
C GLY A 56 0.36 -5.48 16.29
N ILE A 57 0.06 -6.50 17.11
CA ILE A 57 1.05 -7.47 17.59
C ILE A 57 1.59 -8.32 16.42
N LYS A 58 0.71 -8.84 15.56
CA LYS A 58 1.11 -9.64 14.39
C LYS A 58 2.08 -8.87 13.48
N THR A 59 1.69 -7.65 13.10
CA THR A 59 2.50 -6.79 12.23
C THR A 59 3.79 -6.32 12.91
N LEU A 60 3.81 -6.15 14.23
CA LEU A 60 5.04 -5.87 14.97
C LEU A 60 6.02 -7.06 14.96
N LYS A 61 5.51 -8.29 15.14
CA LYS A 61 6.33 -9.50 15.06
C LYS A 61 6.96 -9.66 13.68
N GLU A 62 6.19 -9.44 12.62
CA GLU A 62 6.70 -9.44 11.25
C GLU A 62 7.75 -8.32 11.04
N TYR A 63 7.51 -7.14 11.62
CA TYR A 63 8.46 -6.01 11.56
C TYR A 63 9.82 -6.35 12.20
N GLU A 64 9.81 -7.07 13.31
CA GLU A 64 11.03 -7.52 14.02
C GLU A 64 11.82 -8.58 13.26
N GLN A 65 11.24 -9.21 12.25
CA GLN A 65 11.91 -10.19 11.38
C GLN A 65 12.57 -9.57 10.15
N LEU A 66 12.30 -8.29 9.85
CA LEU A 66 12.94 -7.58 8.74
C LEU A 66 14.45 -7.40 8.97
N ASP A 67 15.24 -7.46 7.90
CA ASP A 67 16.64 -7.01 7.93
C ASP A 67 16.74 -5.52 8.30
N SER A 68 17.94 -5.05 8.62
CA SER A 68 18.17 -3.69 9.11
C SER A 68 17.71 -2.60 8.13
N GLY A 69 17.90 -2.79 6.82
CA GLY A 69 17.54 -1.82 5.80
C GLY A 69 16.03 -1.71 5.63
N ASP A 70 15.36 -2.85 5.50
CA ASP A 70 13.91 -2.89 5.38
C ASP A 70 13.19 -2.50 6.67
N ARG A 71 13.77 -2.84 7.83
CA ARG A 71 13.28 -2.38 9.14
C ARG A 71 13.34 -0.86 9.27
N ALA A 72 14.39 -0.23 8.74
CA ALA A 72 14.50 1.23 8.71
C ALA A 72 13.43 1.87 7.80
N LYS A 73 13.21 1.32 6.60
CA LYS A 73 12.12 1.77 5.71
C LYS A 73 10.76 1.61 6.39
N ALA A 74 10.48 0.43 6.94
CA ALA A 74 9.24 0.15 7.64
C ALA A 74 9.02 1.10 8.83
N LEU A 75 10.08 1.48 9.56
CA LEU A 75 9.99 2.39 10.71
C LEU A 75 9.44 3.77 10.30
N VAL A 76 9.87 4.29 9.15
CA VAL A 76 9.41 5.59 8.64
C VAL A 76 7.90 5.57 8.41
N TYR A 77 7.40 4.54 7.74
CA TYR A 77 5.96 4.41 7.46
C TYR A 77 5.14 4.09 8.70
N ARG A 78 5.69 3.31 9.65
CA ARG A 78 5.09 3.07 10.96
C ARG A 78 4.84 4.37 11.70
N LYS A 79 5.88 5.20 11.84
CA LYS A 79 5.78 6.51 12.53
C LYS A 79 4.77 7.43 11.84
N LYS A 80 4.77 7.49 10.50
CA LYS A 80 3.79 8.30 9.74
C LYS A 80 2.34 7.86 10.00
N ALA A 81 2.08 6.56 9.96
CA ALA A 81 0.73 6.04 10.20
C ALA A 81 0.29 6.20 11.65
N GLU A 82 1.17 5.87 12.61
CA GLU A 82 0.85 5.88 14.04
C GLU A 82 0.68 7.28 14.61
N GLN A 83 1.60 8.20 14.27
CA GLN A 83 1.68 9.51 14.91
C GLN A 83 0.91 10.58 14.12
N LYS A 84 0.96 10.51 12.79
CA LYS A 84 0.33 11.51 11.92
C LYS A 84 -0.98 11.04 11.31
N GLY A 85 -1.34 9.77 11.50
CA GLY A 85 -2.51 9.20 10.83
C GLY A 85 -2.35 9.13 9.32
N ILE A 86 -1.13 9.04 8.78
CA ILE A 86 -0.89 8.99 7.32
C ILE A 86 -0.48 7.57 6.91
N TYR A 87 -1.35 6.89 6.18
CA TYR A 87 -1.15 5.54 5.67
C TYR A 87 -0.88 5.57 4.15
N LEU A 88 0.33 5.19 3.75
CA LEU A 88 0.75 5.13 2.34
C LEU A 88 0.38 6.39 1.55
N SER A 89 0.74 7.55 2.10
CA SER A 89 0.51 8.90 1.54
C SER A 89 -0.89 9.48 1.68
N GLU A 90 -1.83 8.78 2.31
CA GLU A 90 -3.18 9.29 2.50
C GLU A 90 -3.63 9.22 3.97
N PRO A 91 -4.54 10.11 4.41
CA PRO A 91 -4.97 10.13 5.80
C PRO A 91 -5.83 8.91 6.20
N LEU A 92 -5.68 8.51 7.46
CA LEU A 92 -6.51 7.52 8.15
C LEU A 92 -7.77 8.16 8.68
N ASN A 93 -8.90 7.51 8.42
CA ASN A 93 -10.19 7.80 9.01
C ASN A 93 -10.87 6.49 9.43
N LYS A 94 -12.03 6.56 10.09
CA LYS A 94 -12.74 5.37 10.59
C LYS A 94 -13.02 4.34 9.50
N GLU A 95 -13.46 4.77 8.33
CA GLU A 95 -13.77 3.87 7.21
C GLU A 95 -12.52 3.14 6.73
N ARG A 96 -11.43 3.87 6.52
CA ARG A 96 -10.16 3.33 6.07
C ARG A 96 -9.54 2.38 7.09
N CYS A 97 -9.64 2.71 8.37
CA CYS A 97 -9.25 1.82 9.46
C CYS A 97 -10.00 0.49 9.42
N ARG A 98 -11.29 0.49 9.08
CA ARG A 98 -12.07 -0.74 8.91
C ARG A 98 -11.65 -1.53 7.67
N LYS A 99 -11.38 -0.83 6.56
CA LYS A 99 -10.87 -1.46 5.33
C LYS A 99 -9.54 -2.16 5.58
N ILE A 100 -8.55 -1.45 6.14
CA ILE A 100 -7.23 -2.02 6.45
C ILE A 100 -7.36 -3.22 7.39
N ARG A 101 -8.16 -3.12 8.46
CA ARG A 101 -8.40 -4.24 9.39
C ARG A 101 -8.99 -5.48 8.71
N ARG A 102 -9.83 -5.31 7.69
CA ARG A 102 -10.43 -6.43 6.95
C ARG A 102 -9.45 -7.06 5.97
N THR A 103 -8.55 -6.26 5.39
CA THR A 103 -7.48 -6.74 4.50
C THR A 103 -6.38 -7.47 5.27
N LEU A 104 -6.05 -7.01 6.48
CA LEU A 104 -5.12 -7.70 7.35
C LEU A 104 -5.85 -8.88 8.00
N HIS A 105 -5.76 -10.04 7.36
CA HIS A 105 -6.24 -11.29 7.93
C HIS A 105 -5.50 -11.56 9.25
N LEU A 106 -6.22 -12.01 10.28
CA LEU A 106 -5.56 -12.69 11.40
C LEU A 106 -5.35 -14.13 10.99
#